data_AF-A0A352SLS5-F1
#
_entry.id   AF-A0A352SLS5-F1
#
_cell.length_a   1.000
_cell.length_b   1.000
_cell.length_c   1.000
_cell.angle_alpha   90.00
_cell.angle_beta   90.00
_cell.angle_gamma   90.00
#
_symmetry.space_group_name_H-M   'P 1'
#
loop_
_entity.id
_entity.type
_entity.pdbx_description
1 polymer ?
#
loop_
_entity_poly.entity_id
_entity_poly.type
_entity_poly.pdbx_seq_one_letter_code
_entity_poly.pdbx_strand_id
1 'polypeptide(L)' 'GEMEVWALYAYGASNVLKEMLTVKSDDVKGRAKIYEAIVKGENLPQGDVPESFKVLLRELLGLGLEIHVE' A
#
# COMPACT_ATOMS: atom_id res chain seq x y z
N GLY A 1 -4.93 -11.45 -5.45
CA GLY A 1 -6.07 -11.69 -4.55
C GLY A 1 -5.57 -12.18 -3.22
N GLU A 2 -6.48 -12.64 -2.36
CA GLU A 2 -6.17 -13.09 -0.99
C GLU A 2 -5.23 -14.30 -0.98
N MET A 3 -5.47 -15.29 -1.86
CA MET A 3 -4.64 -16.49 -1.95
C MET A 3 -3.20 -16.18 -2.40
N GLU A 4 -3.00 -15.22 -3.31
CA GLU A 4 -1.67 -14.82 -3.77
C GLU A 4 -0.91 -14.03 -2.70
N VAL A 5 -1.62 -13.24 -1.88
CA VAL A 5 -1.04 -12.57 -0.71
C VAL A 5 -0.53 -13.61 0.30
N TRP A 6 -1.32 -14.66 0.57
CA TRP A 6 -0.87 -15.75 1.44
C TRP A 6 0.37 -16.46 0.91
N ALA A 7 0.43 -16.72 -0.39
CA ALA A 7 1.61 -17.32 -1.01
C ALA A 7 2.86 -16.45 -0.77
N LEU A 8 2.79 -15.15 -1.07
CA LEU A 8 3.92 -14.22 -0.86
C LEU A 8 4.32 -14.12 0.62
N TYR A 9 3.34 -14.15 1.53
CA TYR A 9 3.58 -14.14 2.96
C TYR A 9 4.29 -15.43 3.43
N ALA A 10 3.87 -16.60 2.94
CA ALA A 10 4.48 -17.89 3.28
C ALA A 10 5.95 -17.98 2.82
N TYR A 11 6.29 -17.33 1.70
CA TYR A 11 7.67 -17.23 1.24
C TYR A 11 8.52 -16.19 2.00
N GLY A 12 7.92 -15.43 2.93
CA GLY A 12 8.61 -14.35 3.64
C GLY A 12 8.99 -13.17 2.74
N ALA A 13 8.32 -13.00 1.59
CA ALA A 13 8.61 -11.97 0.60
C ALA A 13 8.05 -10.59 1.00
N SER A 14 8.44 -10.08 2.17
CA SER A 14 7.89 -8.87 2.79
C SER A 14 8.02 -7.61 1.93
N ASN A 15 9.18 -7.40 1.29
CA ASN A 15 9.39 -6.25 0.39
C ASN A 15 8.45 -6.31 -0.82
N VAL A 16 8.37 -7.48 -1.47
CA VAL A 16 7.53 -7.67 -2.65
C VAL A 16 6.05 -7.50 -2.29
N LEU A 17 5.63 -8.05 -1.15
CA LEU A 17 4.28 -7.91 -0.66
C LEU A 17 3.94 -6.44 -0.34
N LYS A 18 4.82 -5.73 0.35
CA LYS A 18 4.65 -4.29 0.64
C LYS A 18 4.53 -3.49 -0.64
N GLU A 19 5.38 -3.74 -1.63
CA GLU A 19 5.31 -3.05 -2.94
C GLU A 19 3.98 -3.30 -3.65
N MET A 20 3.52 -4.55 -3.68
CA MET A 20 2.27 -4.93 -4.33
C MET A 20 1.05 -4.28 -3.68
N LEU A 21 1.01 -4.19 -2.35
CA LEU A 21 -0.14 -3.65 -1.61
C LEU A 21 -0.16 -2.11 -1.54
N THR A 22 0.97 -1.43 -1.74
CA THR A 22 1.08 0.03 -1.60
C THR A 22 1.32 0.70 -2.96
N VAL A 23 2.58 0.96 -3.28
CA VAL A 23 3.08 1.76 -4.40
C VAL A 23 2.75 1.21 -5.80
N LYS A 24 2.48 -0.10 -5.93
CA LYS A 24 2.01 -0.69 -7.20
C LYS A 24 0.49 -0.75 -7.32
N SER A 25 -0.26 -0.46 -6.26
CA SER A 25 -1.72 -0.58 -6.23
C SER A 25 -2.40 0.72 -5.80
N ASP A 26 -2.43 1.00 -4.49
CA ASP A 26 -3.32 2.00 -3.86
C ASP A 26 -2.64 3.33 -3.48
N ASP A 27 -1.31 3.43 -3.54
CA ASP A 27 -0.62 4.71 -3.29
C ASP A 27 -0.51 5.54 -4.58
N VAL A 28 -1.47 6.45 -4.76
CA VAL A 28 -1.58 7.31 -5.96
C VAL A 28 -0.33 8.19 -6.15
N LYS A 29 0.20 8.76 -5.06
CA LYS A 29 1.39 9.64 -5.13
C LYS A 29 2.67 8.83 -5.29
N GLY A 30 2.77 7.71 -4.59
CA GLY A 30 3.91 6.79 -4.66
C GLY A 30 4.06 6.14 -6.03
N ARG A 31 2.97 5.84 -6.72
CA ARG A 31 3.00 5.21 -8.06
C ARG A 31 3.69 6.10 -9.10
N ALA A 32 3.41 7.41 -9.10
CA ALA A 32 4.06 8.36 -10.00
C ALA A 32 5.57 8.48 -9.70
N LYS A 33 5.93 8.55 -8.42
CA LYS A 33 7.33 8.59 -7.97
C LYS A 33 8.09 7.31 -8.31
N ILE A 34 7.46 6.14 -8.20
CA ILE A 34 8.04 4.87 -8.64
C ILE A 34 8.34 4.92 -10.13
N TYR A 35 7.39 5.39 -10.93
CA TYR A 35 7.58 5.45 -12.37
C TYR A 35 8.77 6.35 -12.74
N GLU A 36 8.87 7.52 -12.10
CA GLU A 36 10.00 8.43 -12.25
C GLU A 36 11.33 7.78 -11.80
N ALA A 37 11.35 7.11 -10.65
CA ALA A 37 12.54 6.42 -10.14
C ALA A 37 13.02 5.31 -11.08
N ILE A 38 12.09 4.52 -11.65
CA ILE A 38 12.42 3.47 -12.63
C ILE A 38 13.04 4.09 -13.88
N VAL A 39 12.47 5.18 -14.40
CA VAL A 39 12.99 5.87 -15.59
C VAL A 39 14.37 6.46 -15.35
N LYS A 40 14.64 6.98 -14.14
CA LYS A 40 15.92 7.56 -13.77
C LYS A 40 16.97 6.53 -13.30
N GLY A 41 16.58 5.28 -13.09
CA GLY A 41 17.45 4.25 -12.52
C GLY A 41 17.78 4.51 -11.03
N GLU A 42 16.91 5.22 -10.33
CA GLU A 42 17.03 5.51 -8.90
C GLU A 42 16.40 4.39 -8.05
N ASN A 43 16.75 4.37 -6.76
CA ASN A 43 16.14 3.43 -5.83
C ASN A 43 14.64 3.70 -5.65
N LEU A 44 13.88 2.61 -5.48
CA LEU A 44 12.43 2.70 -5.30
C LEU A 44 12.09 3.43 -4.00
N PRO A 45 11.16 4.40 -4.02
CA PRO A 45 10.65 5.03 -2.81
C PRO A 45 9.90 4.03 -1.94
N GLN A 46 9.89 4.25 -0.62
CA GLN A 46 9.02 3.51 0.29
C GLN A 46 7.56 3.87 0.08
N GLY A 47 6.70 2.86 0.17
CA GLY A 47 5.26 3.04 0.14
C GLY A 47 4.68 3.62 1.42
N ASP A 48 3.66 4.45 1.23
CA ASP A 48 2.86 5.09 2.28
C ASP A 48 1.57 4.31 2.55
N VAL A 49 0.74 4.80 3.48
CA VAL A 49 -0.56 4.24 3.83
C VAL A 49 -1.50 4.21 2.60
N PRO A 50 -2.06 3.04 2.24
CA PRO A 50 -3.02 2.90 1.14
C PRO A 50 -4.25 3.79 1.28
N GLU A 51 -4.76 4.31 0.17
CA GLU A 51 -6.00 5.10 0.16
C GLU A 51 -7.22 4.26 0.57
N SER A 52 -7.27 2.97 0.22
CA SER A 52 -8.31 2.04 0.64
C SER A 52 -8.44 1.93 2.17
N PHE A 53 -7.33 1.99 2.90
CA PHE A 53 -7.34 2.03 4.37
C PHE A 53 -7.97 3.33 4.90
N LYS A 54 -7.70 4.47 4.25
CA LYS A 54 -8.33 5.74 4.62
C LYS A 54 -9.83 5.72 4.35
N VAL A 55 -10.27 5.10 3.26
CA VAL A 55 -11.70 4.89 2.97
C VAL A 55 -12.34 4.07 4.07
N LEU A 56 -11.73 2.96 4.48
CA LEU A 56 -12.22 2.13 5.59
C LEU A 56 -12.39 2.95 6.88
N LEU A 57 -11.42 3.79 7.23
CA LEU A 57 -11.55 4.67 8.41
C LEU A 57 -12.73 5.64 8.29
N ARG A 58 -12.99 6.17 7.08
CA ARG A 58 -14.14 7.07 6.83
C ARG A 58 -15.47 6.34 6.92
N GLU A 59 -15.53 5.08 6.46
CA GLU A 59 -16.72 4.24 6.59
C GLU A 59 -17.04 3.95 8.06
N LEU A 60 -16.03 3.64 8.87
CA LEU A 60 -16.19 3.40 10.30
C LEU A 60 -16.63 4.68 11.04
N LEU A 61 -16.05 5.84 10.69
CA LEU A 61 -16.49 7.14 11.21
C LEU A 61 -17.95 7.44 10.83
N GLY A 62 -18.38 7.06 9.62
CA GLY A 62 -19.78 7.18 9.19
C GLY A 62 -20.76 6.35 10.03
N LEU A 63 -20.29 5.27 10.66
CA LEU A 63 -21.05 4.45 11.60
C LEU A 63 -21.02 5.00 13.04
N GLY A 64 -20.34 6.13 13.28
CA GLY A 64 -20.15 6.71 14.61
C GLY A 64 -19.05 6.02 15.42
N LEU A 65 -18.21 5.19 14.78
CA LEU A 65 -17.05 4.57 15.41
C LEU A 65 -15.82 5.47 15.17
N GLU A 66 -15.36 6.12 16.23
CA GLU A 66 -14.15 6.94 16.18
C GLU A 66 -12.91 6.06 16.40
N ILE A 67 -12.03 6.03 15.39
CA ILE A 67 -10.79 5.26 15.41
C ILE A 67 -9.63 6.23 15.15
N HIS A 68 -8.67 6.24 16.05
CA HIS A 68 -7.43 7.00 15.92
C HIS A 68 -6.28 6.05 15.55
N VAL A 69 -5.44 6.50 14.63
CA VAL A 69 -4.19 5.84 14.25
C VAL A 69 -3.06 6.73 14.78
N GLU A 70 -2.23 6.19 15.67
CA GLU A 70 -1.03 6.85 16.20
C GLU A 70 0.17 6.73 15.24
#